data_AF-A0A485CJB5-F1
#
_entry.id   AF-A0A485CJB5-F1
#
_cell.length_a   1.000
_cell.length_b   1.000
_cell.length_c   1.000
_cell.angle_alpha   90.00
_cell.angle_beta   90.00
_cell.angle_gamma   90.00
#
_symmetry.space_group_name_H-M   'P 1'
#
loop_
_entity.id
_entity.type
_entity.pdbx_description
1 polymer ?
#
loop_
_entity_poly.entity_id
_entity_poly.type
_entity_poly.pdbx_seq_one_letter_code
_entity_poly.pdbx_strand_id
1 'polypeptide(L)'
;MNNFDLYTPTRILFGKGAIENLRDQIPAGARILVTYGGGSVKKTGVLDQALSALSDFEVLEFGGIEPNPSYETLDERGQNCP
;
A
#
# COMPACT_ATOMS: atom_id res chain seq x y z
N MET A 1 0.71 -8.62 -36.61
CA MET A 1 1.20 -8.39 -35.24
C MET A 1 2.68 -8.07 -35.37
N ASN A 2 3.16 -6.99 -34.74
CA ASN A 2 4.57 -6.58 -34.80
C ASN A 2 5.34 -7.12 -33.59
N ASN A 3 6.67 -7.12 -33.67
CA ASN A 3 7.52 -7.53 -32.56
C ASN A 3 7.33 -6.57 -31.38
N PHE A 4 7.27 -7.14 -30.17
CA PHE A 4 7.25 -6.40 -28.92
C PHE A 4 8.04 -7.17 -27.85
N ASP A 5 8.60 -6.40 -26.91
CA ASP A 5 9.17 -6.90 -25.66
C ASP A 5 8.26 -6.50 -24.52
N LEU A 6 7.87 -7.45 -23.67
CA LEU A 6 6.96 -7.24 -22.55
C LEU A 6 7.66 -7.62 -21.24
N TYR A 7 7.68 -6.67 -20.29
CA TYR A 7 8.22 -6.88 -18.95
C TYR A 7 7.17 -6.51 -17.90
N THR A 8 6.72 -7.51 -17.14
CA THR A 8 5.72 -7.37 -16.06
C THR A 8 6.25 -8.04 -14.78
N PRO A 9 7.15 -7.37 -14.03
CA PRO A 9 7.81 -7.98 -12.86
C PRO A 9 6.92 -8.09 -11.62
N THR A 10 5.79 -7.39 -11.61
CA THR A 10 4.89 -7.35 -10.46
C THR A 10 4.34 -8.73 -10.13
N ARG A 11 4.57 -9.20 -8.90
CA ARG A 11 3.94 -10.41 -8.38
C ARG A 11 2.48 -10.12 -8.04
N ILE A 12 1.57 -10.91 -8.59
CA ILE A 12 0.14 -10.81 -8.33
C ILE A 12 -0.24 -11.84 -7.26
N LEU A 13 -0.70 -11.36 -6.10
CA LEU A 13 -1.37 -12.19 -5.09
C LEU A 13 -2.89 -12.10 -5.33
N PHE A 14 -3.51 -13.20 -5.77
CA PHE A 14 -4.93 -13.24 -6.13
C PHE A 14 -5.70 -14.30 -5.34
N GLY A 15 -6.94 -14.00 -4.99
CA GLY A 15 -7.86 -14.91 -4.30
C GLY A 15 -8.44 -14.34 -3.01
N LYS A 16 -9.49 -14.99 -2.50
CA LYS A 16 -10.07 -14.64 -1.20
C LYS A 16 -9.04 -14.94 -0.09
N GLY A 17 -8.81 -13.97 0.79
CA GLY A 17 -7.83 -14.10 1.87
C GLY A 17 -6.38 -13.90 1.46
N ALA A 18 -6.08 -13.50 0.22
CA ALA A 18 -4.72 -13.29 -0.25
C ALA A 18 -3.91 -12.26 0.57
N ILE A 19 -4.59 -11.38 1.30
CA ILE A 19 -3.98 -10.39 2.20
C ILE A 19 -3.20 -11.02 3.36
N GLU A 20 -3.50 -12.26 3.75
CA GLU A 20 -2.76 -12.98 4.79
C GLU A 20 -1.31 -13.27 4.36
N ASN A 21 -1.06 -13.41 3.05
CA ASN A 21 0.28 -13.64 2.51
C ASN A 21 1.10 -12.34 2.36
N LEU A 22 0.54 -11.18 2.72
CA LEU A 22 1.19 -9.88 2.58
C LEU A 22 2.48 -9.80 3.38
N ARG A 23 2.46 -10.30 4.63
CA ARG A 23 3.62 -10.26 5.53
C ARG A 23 4.84 -10.97 4.94
N ASP A 24 4.62 -12.07 4.23
CA ASP A 24 5.69 -12.91 3.67
C ASP A 24 6.34 -12.24 2.44
N GLN A 25 5.76 -11.17 1.93
CA GLN A 25 6.33 -10.36 0.85
C GLN A 25 7.17 -9.18 1.35
N ILE A 26 7.19 -8.92 2.66
CA ILE A 26 7.84 -7.76 3.24
C ILE A 26 9.10 -8.21 3.99
N PRO A 27 10.27 -7.57 3.77
CA PRO A 27 11.48 -7.88 4.51
C PRO A 27 11.29 -7.69 6.02
N ALA A 28 11.80 -8.65 6.82
CA ALA A 28 11.75 -8.54 8.27
C ALA A 28 12.42 -7.24 8.77
N GLY A 29 11.77 -6.54 9.70
CA GLY A 29 12.26 -5.27 10.26
C GLY A 29 12.05 -4.04 9.37
N ALA A 30 11.30 -4.15 8.28
CA ALA A 30 10.93 -2.99 7.47
C ALA A 30 10.03 -2.02 8.26
N ARG A 31 10.32 -0.72 8.13
CA ARG A 31 9.39 0.36 8.51
C ARG A 31 8.44 0.59 7.35
N ILE A 32 7.13 0.42 7.58
CA ILE A 32 6.11 0.41 6.53
C ILE A 32 5.29 1.69 6.60
N LEU A 33 5.14 2.36 5.45
CA LEU A 33 4.18 3.46 5.29
C LEU A 33 2.96 2.97 4.50
N VAL A 34 1.81 2.88 5.15
CA VAL A 34 0.54 2.52 4.50
C VAL A 34 -0.14 3.78 4.00
N THR A 35 -0.25 3.91 2.69
CA THR A 35 -0.86 5.08 2.04
C THR A 35 -2.31 4.79 1.60
N TYR A 36 -3.23 5.73 1.82
CA TYR A 36 -4.63 5.59 1.37
C TYR A 36 -5.32 6.93 1.09
N GLY A 37 -6.37 6.87 0.29
CA GLY A 37 -7.15 8.04 -0.13
C GLY A 37 -8.23 8.49 0.86
N GLY A 38 -9.37 8.95 0.35
CA GLY A 38 -10.47 9.58 1.11
C GLY A 38 -11.25 8.72 2.12
N GLY A 39 -10.70 7.58 2.56
CA GLY A 39 -11.23 6.83 3.71
C GLY A 39 -12.25 5.73 3.39
N SER A 40 -12.57 5.46 2.12
CA SER A 40 -13.43 4.32 1.76
C SER A 40 -12.86 2.99 2.27
N VAL A 41 -11.54 2.83 2.24
CA VAL A 41 -10.83 1.64 2.74
C VAL A 41 -10.93 1.44 4.26
N LYS A 42 -11.18 2.52 5.02
CA LYS A 42 -11.51 2.44 6.45
C LYS A 42 -12.93 1.94 6.65
N LYS A 43 -13.88 2.46 5.87
CA LYS A 43 -15.30 2.06 5.96
C LYS A 43 -15.54 0.60 5.58
N THR A 44 -14.75 0.06 4.66
CA THR A 44 -14.88 -1.33 4.19
C THR A 44 -14.10 -2.33 5.04
N GLY A 45 -13.32 -1.88 6.04
CA GLY A 45 -12.48 -2.74 6.88
C GLY A 45 -11.26 -3.34 6.16
N VAL A 46 -10.98 -2.91 4.92
CA VAL A 46 -9.82 -3.38 4.16
C VAL A 46 -8.52 -2.86 4.78
N LEU A 47 -8.53 -1.61 5.26
CA LEU A 47 -7.38 -1.06 5.98
C LEU A 47 -7.11 -1.86 7.26
N ASP A 48 -8.16 -2.22 8.00
CA ASP A 48 -8.02 -2.98 9.25
C ASP A 48 -7.43 -4.38 9.00
N GLN A 49 -7.85 -5.05 7.91
CA GLN A 49 -7.27 -6.33 7.49
C GLN A 49 -5.78 -6.20 7.13
N ALA A 50 -5.40 -5.13 6.42
CA ALA A 50 -4.00 -4.87 6.08
C ALA A 50 -3.16 -4.58 7.33
N LEU A 51 -3.63 -3.71 8.23
CA LEU A 51 -2.94 -3.38 9.47
C LEU A 51 -2.82 -4.62 10.38
N SER A 52 -3.85 -5.46 10.44
CA SER A 52 -3.79 -6.71 11.20
C SER A 52 -2.73 -7.68 10.65
N ALA A 53 -2.62 -7.79 9.32
CA ALA A 53 -1.59 -8.61 8.67
C ALA A 53 -0.16 -8.07 8.87
N LEU A 54 -0.04 -6.78 9.19
CA LEU A 54 1.23 -6.07 9.40
C LEU A 54 1.53 -5.78 10.88
N SER A 55 0.82 -6.41 11.81
CA SER A 55 0.94 -6.13 13.25
C SER A 55 2.34 -6.35 13.85
N ASP A 56 3.17 -7.16 13.19
CA ASP A 56 4.56 -7.43 13.59
C ASP A 56 5.57 -6.36 13.11
N PHE A 57 5.12 -5.35 12.35
CA PHE A 57 5.96 -4.31 11.76
C PHE A 57 5.74 -2.95 12.39
N GLU A 58 6.74 -2.07 12.26
CA GLU A 58 6.54 -0.64 12.54
C GLU A 58 5.75 -0.04 11.36
N VAL A 59 4.48 0.28 11.61
CA VAL A 59 3.56 0.79 10.58
C VAL A 59 3.21 2.24 10.86
N LEU A 60 3.39 3.07 9.84
CA LEU A 60 2.91 4.45 9.79
C LEU A 60 1.76 4.55 8.78
N GLU A 61 0.80 5.42 9.07
CA GLU A 61 -0.34 5.65 8.19
C GLU A 61 -0.24 7.01 7.49
N PHE A 62 -0.53 7.01 6.20
CA PHE A 62 -0.57 8.20 5.37
C PHE A 62 -1.90 8.29 4.61
N GLY A 63 -2.86 9.01 5.20
CA GLY A 63 -4.22 9.13 4.68
C GLY A 63 -4.50 10.43 3.92
N GLY A 64 -5.60 10.41 3.17
CA GLY A 64 -6.17 11.62 2.55
C GLY A 64 -5.59 11.95 1.18
N ILE A 65 -5.02 10.97 0.47
CA ILE A 65 -4.63 11.12 -0.93
C ILE A 65 -5.88 11.37 -1.79
N GLU A 66 -5.91 12.49 -2.50
CA GLU A 66 -7.01 12.84 -3.38
C GLU A 66 -7.05 11.93 -4.63
N PRO A 67 -8.22 11.75 -5.29
CA PRO A 67 -8.33 10.89 -6.48
C PRO A 67 -7.36 11.26 -7.61
N ASN A 68 -7.05 12.55 -7.74
CA ASN A 68 -6.04 13.09 -8.65
C ASN A 68 -4.96 13.76 -7.78
N PRO A 69 -3.94 13.01 -7.33
CA PRO A 69 -2.96 13.54 -6.39
C PRO A 69 -2.15 14.68 -7.05
N SER A 70 -2.10 15.84 -6.40
CA SER A 70 -1.21 16.93 -6.81
C SER A 70 0.21 16.66 -6.32
N TYR A 71 1.20 17.26 -6.99
CA TYR A 71 2.60 17.19 -6.56
C TYR A 71 2.78 17.74 -5.13
N GLU A 72 2.10 18.85 -4.82
CA GLU A 72 2.16 19.54 -3.54
C GLU A 72 1.69 18.65 -2.38
N THR A 73 0.56 17.93 -2.55
CA THR A 73 0.04 16.99 -1.54
C THR A 73 1.01 15.84 -1.25
N LEU A 74 1.81 15.43 -2.25
CA LEU A 74 2.81 14.38 -2.10
C LEU A 74 4.12 14.88 -1.49
N ASP A 75 4.57 16.08 -1.84
CA ASP A 75 5.84 16.67 -1.37
C ASP A 75 5.72 17.19 0.08
N GLU A 76 4.68 17.98 0.39
CA GLU A 76 4.46 18.54 1.74
C GLU A 76 4.29 17.45 2.80
N ARG A 77 3.70 16.32 2.40
CA ARG A 77 3.45 15.21 3.32
C ARG A 77 4.49 14.11 3.26
N GLY A 78 5.26 14.02 2.17
CA GLY A 78 6.47 13.19 2.09
C GLY A 78 7.59 13.71 2.99
N GLN A 79 7.70 15.04 3.17
CA GLN A 79 8.66 15.66 4.08
C GLN A 79 8.29 15.51 5.57
N ASN A 80 7.00 15.29 5.88
CA ASN A 80 6.47 15.14 7.23
C ASN A 80 6.22 13.68 7.63
N CYS A 81 6.85 12.72 6.96
CA CYS A 81 6.83 11.33 7.37
C CYS A 81 7.77 11.14 8.58
N PRO A 82 7.26 10.84 9.80
CA PRO A 82 8.11 10.64 10.98
C PRO A 82 8.99 9.38 10.90
#